data_AF-A0A6P8GAN2-F1
#
_entry.id   AF-A0A6P8GAN2-F1
#
_cell.length_a   1.000
_cell.length_b   1.000
_cell.length_c   1.000
_cell.angle_alpha   90.00
_cell.angle_beta   90.00
_cell.angle_gamma   90.00
#
_symmetry.space_group_name_H-M   'P 1'
#
loop_
_entity.id
_entity.type
_entity.pdbx_description
1 polymer ?
#
loop_
_entity_poly.entity_id
_entity_poly.type
_entity_poly.pdbx_seq_one_letter_code
_entity_poly.pdbx_strand_id
1 'polypeptide(L)'
;MRAHSSATQRADMCEGCRSLPASHPGFVSVDSETGIRFLSHQHPRQPQLFSVVRQACVRSLSCEVCPGREGPIFFGDEQHGFVFSHTFFIKDSLARGFQRWYSIVMVAMDRIYLINSWPFLLRHLRLTIQSLQSTALKVFDSEQCVCPQRAVRMNSAFSPAVFPHQRSGNAARSLSSLTQHPNLWESLHSSFSWLLRACGSRLTEKLLEGAPTEDTLVLIERQTEQEEERSVWEGAEGGGSTPPQFDDSRGDDLPGPKFKSLRHLRQVLGATEFRQLAWHVLMGNQVIWRGANPVLIHSAFSMLKALLPVGCVRSVYYSSKYEEAYRCNFLGLSPDVPIPAHVSSSEFCVLVDVANADRGSLYPVVCDDDILSLYQFCIYSANTQPTDRGPALLNKLEAALSNENLSVDVVSHCLLCLKEEWMNKVKVLFKFSKVDGRGREDTQKVLALLGATGPGEEDNVRLLKFWMTGLSKTYKSHLMTAVRGGERTPSV
;
A
#
# COMPACT_ATOMS: atom_id res chain seq x y z
N MET A 1 21.01 -4.93 -45.31
CA MET A 1 20.07 -5.19 -46.41
C MET A 1 18.68 -4.77 -45.97
N ARG A 2 18.08 -3.78 -46.65
CA ARG A 2 16.75 -3.25 -46.32
C ARG A 2 15.67 -4.28 -46.66
N ALA A 3 14.84 -4.63 -45.68
CA ALA A 3 13.73 -5.55 -45.84
C ALA A 3 12.56 -4.88 -46.61
N HIS A 4 12.59 -4.97 -47.94
CA HIS A 4 11.47 -4.63 -48.83
C HIS A 4 10.63 -5.88 -49.18
N SER A 5 10.06 -6.57 -48.20
CA SER A 5 9.23 -7.78 -48.45
C SER A 5 7.78 -7.71 -47.95
N SER A 6 7.33 -6.60 -47.33
CA SER A 6 6.00 -6.54 -46.69
C SER A 6 4.88 -5.94 -47.55
N ALA A 7 5.19 -5.29 -48.68
CA ALA A 7 4.19 -4.63 -49.52
C ALA A 7 3.54 -5.59 -50.54
N THR A 8 4.32 -6.52 -51.12
CA THR A 8 3.88 -7.44 -52.17
C THR A 8 2.97 -8.57 -51.65
N GLN A 9 3.10 -8.99 -50.39
CA GLN A 9 2.22 -10.02 -49.79
C GLN A 9 0.81 -9.54 -49.45
N ARG A 10 0.57 -8.21 -49.36
CA ARG A 10 -0.76 -7.68 -49.02
C ARG A 10 -1.75 -7.80 -50.19
N ALA A 11 -1.26 -7.87 -51.42
CA ALA A 11 -2.10 -7.87 -52.63
C ALA A 11 -2.81 -9.22 -52.89
N ASP A 12 -2.21 -10.35 -52.51
CA ASP A 12 -2.67 -11.70 -52.86
C ASP A 12 -3.56 -12.40 -51.81
N MET A 13 -3.98 -11.72 -50.75
CA MET A 13 -4.86 -12.32 -49.75
C MET A 13 -6.30 -12.46 -50.26
N CYS A 14 -6.86 -13.66 -50.08
CA CYS A 14 -8.26 -13.96 -50.40
C CYS A 14 -9.24 -13.05 -49.65
N GLU A 15 -10.43 -12.77 -50.22
CA GLU A 15 -11.43 -11.91 -49.57
C GLU A 15 -11.86 -12.40 -48.19
N GLY A 16 -11.96 -13.71 -48.00
CA GLY A 16 -12.27 -14.34 -46.71
C GLY A 16 -11.15 -14.28 -45.69
N CYS A 17 -9.93 -14.00 -46.15
CA CYS A 17 -8.74 -13.89 -45.33
C CYS A 17 -8.55 -12.45 -44.81
N ARG A 18 -9.30 -11.48 -45.34
CA ARG A 18 -9.22 -10.05 -44.99
C ARG A 18 -10.36 -9.67 -44.05
N SER A 19 -10.02 -9.10 -42.88
CA SER A 19 -11.01 -8.56 -41.94
C SER A 19 -11.31 -7.08 -42.21
N LEU A 20 -10.28 -6.25 -42.34
CA LEU A 20 -10.42 -4.81 -42.56
C LEU A 20 -9.79 -4.42 -43.91
N PRO A 21 -10.28 -3.34 -44.57
CA PRO A 21 -9.61 -2.75 -45.72
C PRO A 21 -8.15 -2.41 -45.40
N ALA A 22 -7.25 -2.53 -46.38
CA ALA A 22 -5.82 -2.27 -46.16
C ALA A 22 -5.51 -0.82 -45.72
N SER A 23 -6.44 0.11 -45.95
CA SER A 23 -6.38 1.52 -45.55
C SER A 23 -6.94 1.80 -44.16
N HIS A 24 -7.64 0.85 -43.52
CA HIS A 24 -8.29 1.09 -42.23
C HIS A 24 -7.28 1.02 -41.07
N PRO A 25 -7.19 2.05 -40.20
CA PRO A 25 -6.22 2.09 -39.10
C PRO A 25 -6.46 1.09 -37.95
N GLY A 26 -7.52 0.28 -37.98
CA GLY A 26 -7.99 -0.53 -36.85
C GLY A 26 -8.96 0.22 -35.94
N PHE A 27 -9.41 -0.45 -34.86
CA PHE A 27 -10.28 0.12 -33.83
C PHE A 27 -9.51 0.36 -32.52
N VAL A 28 -9.90 1.40 -31.81
CA VAL A 28 -9.35 1.76 -30.49
C VAL A 28 -10.50 2.16 -29.57
N SER A 29 -10.58 1.54 -28.41
CA SER A 29 -11.44 1.99 -27.30
C SER A 29 -10.60 2.25 -26.06
N VAL A 30 -11.02 3.21 -25.24
CA VAL A 30 -10.31 3.62 -24.02
C VAL A 30 -11.28 3.51 -22.85
N ASP A 31 -10.88 2.78 -21.81
CA ASP A 31 -11.58 2.74 -20.54
C ASP A 31 -11.22 4.00 -19.73
N SER A 32 -12.21 4.84 -19.43
CA SER A 32 -12.01 6.10 -18.71
C SER A 32 -11.63 5.91 -17.25
N GLU A 33 -12.01 4.79 -16.64
CA GLU A 33 -11.74 4.53 -15.21
C GLU A 33 -10.30 4.05 -14.99
N THR A 34 -9.81 3.17 -15.87
CA THR A 34 -8.49 2.54 -15.73
C THR A 34 -7.42 3.16 -16.64
N GLY A 35 -7.82 3.96 -17.62
CA GLY A 35 -6.93 4.49 -18.66
C GLY A 35 -6.44 3.43 -19.67
N ILE A 36 -6.92 2.19 -19.58
CA ILE A 36 -6.50 1.08 -20.45
C ILE A 36 -7.06 1.28 -21.86
N ARG A 37 -6.23 1.01 -22.87
CA ARG A 37 -6.59 1.12 -24.29
C ARG A 37 -6.68 -0.25 -24.92
N PHE A 38 -7.85 -0.58 -25.50
CA PHE A 38 -8.05 -1.81 -26.26
C PHE A 38 -7.86 -1.53 -27.75
N LEU A 39 -6.95 -2.27 -28.38
CA LEU A 39 -6.57 -2.10 -29.77
C LEU A 39 -7.03 -3.31 -30.59
N SER A 40 -7.66 -3.10 -31.75
CA SER A 40 -8.03 -4.18 -32.67
C SER A 40 -7.47 -3.94 -34.06
N HIS A 41 -6.65 -4.87 -34.50
CA HIS A 41 -6.04 -4.94 -35.83
C HIS A 41 -6.19 -6.38 -36.37
N GLN A 42 -6.11 -6.56 -37.68
CA GLN A 42 -6.13 -7.89 -38.29
C GLN A 42 -4.98 -8.78 -37.79
N HIS A 43 -3.80 -8.19 -37.60
CA HIS A 43 -2.61 -8.85 -37.07
C HIS A 43 -1.93 -7.94 -36.04
N PRO A 44 -1.34 -8.49 -34.97
CA PRO A 44 -0.51 -7.73 -34.05
C PRO A 44 0.63 -7.03 -34.81
N ARG A 45 0.92 -5.77 -34.48
CA ARG A 45 2.04 -5.01 -35.09
C ARG A 45 3.41 -5.53 -34.65
N GLN A 46 3.48 -6.10 -33.45
CA GLN A 46 4.71 -6.63 -32.88
C GLN A 46 4.98 -8.05 -33.40
N PRO A 47 6.18 -8.33 -33.97
CA PRO A 47 6.48 -9.64 -34.55
C PRO A 47 6.39 -10.82 -33.56
N GLN A 48 6.80 -10.59 -32.30
CA GLN A 48 6.74 -11.63 -31.26
C GLN A 48 5.29 -12.04 -30.94
N LEU A 49 4.40 -11.06 -30.76
CA LEU A 49 2.97 -11.32 -30.57
C LEU A 49 2.33 -11.96 -31.81
N PHE A 50 2.76 -11.56 -33.01
CA PHE A 50 2.29 -12.18 -34.24
C PHE A 50 2.64 -13.67 -34.30
N SER A 51 3.86 -14.05 -33.92
CA SER A 51 4.27 -15.47 -33.88
C SER A 51 3.40 -16.28 -32.91
N VAL A 52 3.22 -15.78 -31.70
CA VAL A 52 2.37 -16.41 -30.66
C VAL A 52 0.94 -16.59 -31.12
N VAL A 53 0.30 -15.51 -31.62
CA VAL A 53 -1.08 -15.56 -32.10
C VAL A 53 -1.22 -16.49 -33.32
N ARG A 54 -0.27 -16.46 -34.25
CA ARG A 54 -0.28 -17.34 -35.42
C ARG A 54 -0.22 -18.81 -35.01
N GLN A 55 0.67 -19.16 -34.07
CA GLN A 55 0.79 -20.53 -33.57
C GLN A 55 -0.47 -20.98 -32.83
N ALA A 56 -1.04 -20.12 -31.99
CA ALA A 56 -2.33 -20.37 -31.34
C ALA A 56 -3.43 -20.67 -32.36
N CYS A 57 -3.57 -19.85 -33.42
CA CYS A 57 -4.57 -20.08 -34.47
C CYS A 57 -4.34 -21.39 -35.25
N VAL A 58 -3.09 -21.71 -35.60
CA VAL A 58 -2.76 -22.96 -36.33
C VAL A 58 -3.12 -24.17 -35.47
N ARG A 59 -2.72 -24.18 -34.19
CA ARG A 59 -3.04 -25.27 -33.27
C ARG A 59 -4.54 -25.42 -33.05
N SER A 60 -5.24 -24.31 -32.80
CA SER A 60 -6.70 -24.27 -32.60
C SER A 60 -7.50 -24.86 -33.76
N LEU A 61 -7.06 -24.67 -35.00
CA LEU A 61 -7.81 -25.08 -36.19
C LEU A 61 -7.32 -26.38 -36.82
N SER A 62 -6.06 -26.77 -36.60
CA SER A 62 -5.41 -27.88 -37.33
C SER A 62 -4.91 -29.03 -36.45
N CYS A 63 -4.60 -28.78 -35.17
CA CYS A 63 -3.96 -29.78 -34.31
C CYS A 63 -4.89 -30.29 -33.21
N GLU A 64 -5.62 -29.39 -32.57
CA GLU A 64 -6.47 -29.71 -31.43
C GLU A 64 -7.86 -30.15 -31.92
N VAL A 65 -8.38 -31.26 -31.39
CA VAL A 65 -9.66 -31.85 -31.84
C VAL A 65 -10.66 -31.90 -30.69
N CYS A 66 -11.83 -31.27 -30.89
CA CYS A 66 -12.96 -31.38 -29.98
C CYS A 66 -13.92 -32.50 -30.44
N PRO A 67 -14.42 -33.36 -29.53
CA PRO A 67 -15.52 -34.29 -29.85
C PRO A 67 -16.74 -33.50 -30.35
N GLY A 68 -17.27 -33.86 -31.52
CA GLY A 68 -18.36 -33.09 -32.17
C GLY A 68 -17.89 -31.90 -33.02
N ARG A 69 -16.58 -31.61 -33.02
CA ARG A 69 -15.90 -30.56 -33.83
C ARG A 69 -16.33 -29.11 -33.54
N GLU A 70 -17.16 -28.89 -32.52
CA GLU A 70 -17.54 -27.57 -31.99
C GLU A 70 -17.45 -27.60 -30.47
N GLY A 71 -16.72 -26.64 -29.90
CA GLY A 71 -16.55 -26.53 -28.47
C GLY A 71 -15.28 -25.83 -28.00
N PRO A 72 -15.18 -25.59 -26.68
CA PRO A 72 -14.02 -24.99 -26.05
C PRO A 72 -12.90 -26.02 -25.84
N ILE A 73 -11.66 -25.60 -26.05
CA ILE A 73 -10.43 -26.36 -25.85
C ILE A 73 -9.44 -25.47 -25.10
N PHE A 74 -8.71 -26.06 -24.15
CA PHE A 74 -7.56 -25.43 -23.49
C PHE A 74 -6.28 -26.14 -23.91
N PHE A 75 -5.27 -25.38 -24.32
CA PHE A 75 -3.93 -25.92 -24.61
C PHE A 75 -2.89 -24.81 -24.49
N GLY A 76 -1.61 -25.17 -24.48
CA GLY A 76 -0.51 -24.19 -24.51
C GLY A 76 0.66 -24.62 -23.65
N ASP A 77 1.67 -23.78 -23.62
CA ASP A 77 2.93 -24.01 -22.91
C ASP A 77 3.51 -22.68 -22.40
N GLU A 78 4.55 -22.74 -21.59
CA GLU A 78 5.17 -21.56 -20.99
C GLU A 78 5.93 -20.69 -22.02
N GLN A 79 6.31 -21.23 -23.17
CA GLN A 79 7.08 -20.51 -24.19
C GLN A 79 6.19 -19.67 -25.11
N HIS A 80 5.02 -20.18 -25.46
CA HIS A 80 4.08 -19.58 -26.42
C HIS A 80 2.78 -19.09 -25.76
N GLY A 81 2.65 -19.28 -24.45
CA GLY A 81 1.46 -18.93 -23.67
C GLY A 81 0.37 -20.00 -23.71
N PHE A 82 -0.60 -19.82 -22.82
CA PHE A 82 -1.78 -20.67 -22.69
C PHE A 82 -2.94 -20.08 -23.49
N VAL A 83 -3.70 -20.97 -24.14
CA VAL A 83 -4.73 -20.62 -25.10
C VAL A 83 -6.05 -21.26 -24.69
N PHE A 84 -7.07 -20.42 -24.55
CA PHE A 84 -8.47 -20.81 -24.54
C PHE A 84 -8.99 -20.63 -25.96
N SER A 85 -9.51 -21.69 -26.56
CA SER A 85 -9.97 -21.70 -27.95
C SER A 85 -11.38 -22.23 -28.03
N HIS A 86 -12.32 -21.48 -28.60
CA HIS A 86 -13.68 -21.96 -28.87
C HIS A 86 -13.87 -22.11 -30.38
N THR A 87 -13.92 -23.35 -30.85
CA THR A 87 -14.15 -23.68 -32.26
C THR A 87 -15.64 -23.82 -32.55
N PHE A 88 -16.10 -23.32 -33.68
CA PHE A 88 -17.52 -23.32 -34.06
C PHE A 88 -17.72 -23.26 -35.58
N PHE A 89 -18.92 -23.63 -36.03
CA PHE A 89 -19.28 -23.57 -37.45
C PHE A 89 -20.18 -22.40 -37.79
N ILE A 90 -19.97 -21.84 -38.98
CA ILE A 90 -20.88 -20.87 -39.62
C ILE A 90 -21.42 -21.51 -40.89
N LYS A 91 -22.74 -21.39 -41.13
CA LYS A 91 -23.36 -21.88 -42.36
C LYS A 91 -22.96 -20.99 -43.54
N ASP A 92 -22.61 -21.62 -44.67
CA ASP A 92 -22.28 -20.93 -45.91
C ASP A 92 -22.85 -21.73 -47.07
N SER A 93 -23.73 -21.12 -47.86
CA SER A 93 -24.40 -21.79 -48.98
C SER A 93 -23.40 -22.26 -50.04
N LEU A 94 -22.33 -21.50 -50.28
CA LEU A 94 -21.33 -21.76 -51.33
C LEU A 94 -20.17 -22.65 -50.85
N ALA A 95 -20.07 -22.93 -49.55
CA ALA A 95 -19.01 -23.79 -49.00
C ALA A 95 -19.33 -25.28 -49.22
N ARG A 96 -18.28 -26.06 -49.45
CA ARG A 96 -18.37 -27.53 -49.45
C ARG A 96 -18.86 -27.99 -48.07
N GLY A 97 -19.95 -28.76 -48.04
CA GLY A 97 -20.57 -29.22 -46.79
C GLY A 97 -21.42 -28.15 -46.07
N PHE A 98 -21.69 -27.01 -46.72
CA PHE A 98 -22.51 -25.92 -46.20
C PHE A 98 -22.02 -25.28 -44.90
N GLN A 99 -20.75 -25.46 -44.56
CA GLN A 99 -20.18 -25.06 -43.28
C GLN A 99 -18.76 -24.51 -43.44
N ARG A 100 -18.43 -23.53 -42.61
CA ARG A 100 -17.07 -22.98 -42.44
C ARG A 100 -16.65 -23.01 -40.99
N TRP A 101 -15.36 -23.26 -40.80
CA TRP A 101 -14.74 -23.45 -39.51
C TRP A 101 -14.18 -22.12 -39.03
N TYR A 102 -14.60 -21.68 -37.85
CA TYR A 102 -14.07 -20.50 -37.17
C TYR A 102 -13.66 -20.86 -35.74
N SER A 103 -12.79 -20.04 -35.17
CA SER A 103 -12.38 -20.17 -33.78
C SER A 103 -12.18 -18.80 -33.16
N ILE A 104 -12.72 -18.58 -31.96
CA ILE A 104 -12.34 -17.44 -31.12
C ILE A 104 -11.31 -17.93 -30.12
N VAL A 105 -10.15 -17.26 -30.09
CA VAL A 105 -9.02 -17.62 -29.22
C VAL A 105 -8.72 -16.48 -28.25
N MET A 106 -8.40 -16.85 -27.01
CA MET A 106 -7.86 -15.98 -25.99
C MET A 106 -6.52 -16.55 -25.53
N VAL A 107 -5.46 -15.74 -25.63
CA VAL A 107 -4.11 -16.13 -25.24
C VAL A 107 -3.73 -15.37 -23.97
N ALA A 108 -3.25 -16.07 -22.97
CA ALA A 108 -2.73 -15.51 -21.73
C ALA A 108 -1.44 -16.23 -21.30
N MET A 109 -0.54 -15.53 -20.62
CA MET A 109 0.70 -16.15 -20.11
C MET A 109 0.47 -16.93 -18.80
N ASP A 110 -0.55 -16.56 -18.04
CA ASP A 110 -0.89 -17.23 -16.79
C ASP A 110 -1.92 -18.37 -17.04
N ARG A 111 -1.44 -19.60 -16.84
CA ARG A 111 -2.25 -20.82 -16.92
C ARG A 111 -3.41 -20.82 -15.94
N ILE A 112 -3.16 -20.50 -14.68
CA ILE A 112 -4.13 -20.63 -13.59
C ILE A 112 -5.21 -19.57 -13.73
N TYR A 113 -4.82 -18.33 -14.07
CA TYR A 113 -5.76 -17.26 -14.38
C TYR A 113 -6.73 -17.65 -15.50
N LEU A 114 -6.22 -18.22 -16.59
CA LEU A 114 -7.04 -18.59 -17.74
C LEU A 114 -8.00 -19.75 -17.42
N ILE A 115 -7.53 -20.77 -16.67
CA ILE A 115 -8.36 -21.88 -16.20
C ILE A 115 -9.45 -21.40 -15.25
N ASN A 116 -9.12 -20.56 -14.27
CA ASN A 116 -10.11 -19.99 -13.34
C ASN A 116 -11.10 -19.07 -14.06
N SER A 117 -10.75 -18.55 -15.23
CA SER A 117 -11.60 -17.72 -16.09
C SER A 117 -12.43 -18.54 -17.08
N TRP A 118 -12.22 -19.85 -17.17
CA TRP A 118 -12.91 -20.75 -18.10
C TRP A 118 -14.43 -20.60 -18.15
N PRO A 119 -15.19 -20.72 -17.04
CA PRO A 119 -16.66 -20.64 -17.11
C PRO A 119 -17.15 -19.26 -17.53
N PHE A 120 -16.44 -18.20 -17.14
CA PHE A 120 -16.73 -16.83 -17.52
C PHE A 120 -16.50 -16.61 -19.02
N LEU A 121 -15.34 -17.02 -19.54
CA LEU A 121 -14.99 -16.89 -20.96
C LEU A 121 -15.93 -17.71 -21.83
N LEU A 122 -16.20 -18.96 -21.44
CA LEU A 122 -17.10 -19.85 -22.17
C LEU A 122 -18.50 -19.25 -22.34
N ARG A 123 -19.07 -18.68 -21.26
CA ARG A 123 -20.40 -18.06 -21.30
C ARG A 123 -20.46 -16.91 -22.30
N HIS A 124 -19.52 -15.97 -22.25
CA HIS A 124 -19.56 -14.77 -23.06
C HIS A 124 -19.16 -15.01 -24.52
N LEU A 125 -18.21 -15.94 -24.75
CA LEU A 125 -17.86 -16.36 -26.11
C LEU A 125 -19.00 -17.10 -26.78
N ARG A 126 -19.75 -17.95 -26.06
CA ARG A 126 -20.96 -18.59 -26.60
C ARG A 126 -22.00 -17.58 -27.08
N LEU A 127 -22.22 -16.48 -26.34
CA LEU A 127 -23.16 -15.43 -26.76
C LEU A 127 -22.71 -14.77 -28.07
N THR A 128 -21.42 -14.46 -28.19
CA THR A 128 -20.84 -13.89 -29.41
C THR A 128 -20.97 -14.85 -30.59
N ILE A 129 -20.69 -16.13 -30.37
CA ILE A 129 -20.78 -17.20 -31.38
C ILE A 129 -22.23 -17.40 -31.83
N GLN A 130 -23.19 -17.46 -30.90
CA GLN A 130 -24.62 -17.61 -31.21
C GLN A 130 -25.13 -16.44 -32.05
N SER A 131 -24.69 -15.21 -31.75
CA SER A 131 -25.03 -14.03 -32.56
C SER A 131 -24.50 -14.15 -34.00
N LEU A 132 -23.25 -14.58 -34.17
CA LEU A 132 -22.65 -14.81 -35.49
C LEU A 132 -23.35 -15.95 -36.25
N GLN A 133 -23.66 -17.05 -35.56
CA GLN A 133 -24.34 -18.21 -36.16
C GLN A 133 -25.77 -17.86 -36.57
N SER A 134 -26.52 -17.12 -35.75
CA SER A 134 -27.90 -16.72 -36.04
C SER A 134 -27.97 -15.78 -37.24
N THR A 135 -27.08 -14.79 -37.31
CA THR A 135 -27.03 -13.85 -38.45
C THR A 135 -26.65 -14.54 -39.75
N ALA A 136 -25.64 -15.42 -39.72
CA ALA A 136 -25.25 -16.20 -40.88
C ALA A 136 -26.31 -17.22 -41.31
N LEU A 137 -27.05 -17.82 -40.38
CA LEU A 137 -28.13 -18.74 -40.71
C LEU A 137 -29.26 -18.05 -41.49
N LYS A 138 -29.63 -16.82 -41.10
CA LYS A 138 -30.63 -16.03 -41.85
C LYS A 138 -30.18 -15.76 -43.29
N VAL A 139 -28.91 -15.40 -43.48
CA VAL A 139 -28.33 -15.19 -44.82
C VAL A 139 -28.35 -16.49 -45.60
N PHE A 140 -27.93 -17.60 -45.00
CA PHE A 140 -27.94 -18.92 -45.62
C PHE A 140 -29.34 -19.33 -46.09
N ASP A 141 -30.35 -19.20 -45.23
CA ASP A 141 -31.75 -19.56 -45.56
C ASP A 141 -32.29 -18.65 -46.69
N SER A 142 -31.98 -17.35 -46.65
CA SER A 142 -32.37 -16.42 -47.72
C SER A 142 -31.75 -16.79 -49.08
N GLU A 143 -30.46 -17.15 -49.09
CA GLU A 143 -29.75 -17.57 -50.30
C GLU A 143 -30.31 -18.89 -50.84
N GLN A 144 -30.66 -19.83 -49.97
CA GLN A 144 -31.26 -21.11 -50.36
C GLN A 144 -32.68 -20.97 -50.91
N CYS A 145 -33.49 -20.06 -50.36
CA CYS A 145 -34.83 -19.77 -50.86
C CYS A 145 -34.82 -19.15 -52.26
N VAL A 146 -33.86 -18.27 -52.54
CA VAL A 146 -33.74 -17.58 -53.85
C VAL A 146 -33.13 -18.50 -54.91
N CYS A 147 -32.14 -19.33 -54.56
CA CYS A 147 -31.53 -20.29 -55.47
C CYS A 147 -31.21 -21.61 -54.75
N PRO A 148 -32.04 -22.66 -54.95
CA PRO A 148 -31.77 -23.97 -54.38
C PRO A 148 -30.42 -24.49 -54.89
N GLN A 149 -29.48 -24.72 -53.97
CA GLN A 149 -28.10 -25.16 -54.25
C GLN A 149 -27.97 -26.44 -55.10
N ARG A 150 -29.05 -27.24 -55.21
CA ARG A 150 -29.16 -28.36 -56.16
C ARG A 150 -29.00 -27.88 -57.62
N ALA A 151 -29.58 -26.74 -57.97
CA ALA A 151 -29.48 -26.14 -59.30
C ALA A 151 -28.05 -25.61 -59.59
N VAL A 152 -27.39 -25.01 -58.61
CA VAL A 152 -26.01 -24.48 -58.74
C VAL A 152 -24.99 -25.61 -58.93
N ARG A 153 -25.15 -26.75 -58.23
CA ARG A 153 -24.27 -27.92 -58.39
C ARG A 153 -24.49 -28.69 -59.69
N MET A 154 -25.70 -28.65 -60.26
CA MET A 154 -25.97 -29.22 -61.58
C MET A 154 -25.37 -28.37 -62.71
N ASN A 155 -25.29 -27.04 -62.53
CA ASN A 155 -24.74 -26.12 -63.53
C ASN A 155 -23.21 -25.97 -63.50
N SER A 156 -22.52 -26.47 -62.47
CA SER A 156 -21.05 -26.37 -62.36
C SER A 156 -20.29 -27.56 -62.96
N ALA A 157 -20.93 -28.37 -63.81
CA ALA A 157 -20.30 -29.50 -64.49
C ALA A 157 -19.63 -29.05 -65.80
N PHE A 158 -18.31 -29.21 -65.87
CA PHE A 158 -17.42 -29.19 -67.04
C PHE A 158 -17.17 -27.85 -67.77
N SER A 159 -16.05 -27.21 -67.42
CA SER A 159 -15.22 -26.41 -68.35
C SER A 159 -13.81 -27.00 -68.38
N PRO A 160 -13.29 -27.52 -69.53
CA PRO A 160 -12.09 -28.37 -69.55
C PRO A 160 -10.74 -27.63 -69.55
N ALA A 161 -10.70 -26.34 -69.23
CA ALA A 161 -9.53 -25.49 -69.53
C ALA A 161 -8.65 -25.09 -68.32
N VAL A 162 -8.79 -25.72 -67.14
CA VAL A 162 -7.94 -25.40 -65.98
C VAL A 162 -7.24 -26.64 -65.44
N PHE A 163 -5.92 -26.68 -65.64
CA PHE A 163 -5.00 -27.74 -65.22
C PHE A 163 -4.96 -27.98 -63.68
N PRO A 164 -4.55 -29.18 -63.22
CA PRO A 164 -5.00 -29.76 -61.96
C PRO A 164 -4.05 -29.54 -60.76
N HIS A 165 -3.59 -28.30 -60.52
CA HIS A 165 -2.78 -27.97 -59.32
C HIS A 165 -3.30 -26.81 -58.47
N GLN A 166 -4.41 -26.18 -58.85
CA GLN A 166 -5.23 -25.41 -57.91
C GLN A 166 -6.39 -26.30 -57.46
N ARG A 167 -6.42 -26.68 -56.18
CA ARG A 167 -7.65 -27.17 -55.57
C ARG A 167 -8.70 -26.08 -55.74
N SER A 168 -9.58 -26.27 -56.73
CA SER A 168 -10.75 -25.45 -57.02
C SER A 168 -11.76 -25.55 -55.86
N GLY A 169 -11.40 -24.99 -54.70
CA GLY A 169 -12.35 -24.56 -53.70
C GLY A 169 -12.74 -23.14 -54.02
N ASN A 170 -14.05 -22.85 -54.12
CA ASN A 170 -14.54 -21.48 -54.18
C ASN A 170 -13.80 -20.64 -53.12
N ALA A 171 -13.26 -19.49 -53.53
CA ALA A 171 -12.53 -18.61 -52.63
C ALA A 171 -13.36 -18.32 -51.37
N ALA A 172 -12.67 -18.21 -50.23
CA ALA A 172 -13.36 -17.94 -48.99
C ALA A 172 -14.09 -16.58 -49.08
N ARG A 173 -15.42 -16.54 -48.87
CA ARG A 173 -16.18 -15.30 -48.63
C ARG A 173 -15.76 -14.67 -47.30
N SER A 174 -15.81 -13.34 -47.24
CA SER A 174 -15.59 -12.56 -46.01
C SER A 174 -16.69 -12.82 -44.98
N LEU A 175 -16.33 -12.70 -43.69
CA LEU A 175 -17.31 -12.89 -42.60
C LEU A 175 -18.43 -11.85 -42.65
N SER A 176 -18.13 -10.64 -43.14
CA SER A 176 -19.14 -9.60 -43.38
C SER A 176 -20.14 -10.00 -44.47
N SER A 177 -19.70 -10.70 -45.54
CA SER A 177 -20.60 -11.23 -46.56
C SER A 177 -21.47 -12.37 -46.02
N LEU A 178 -20.91 -13.24 -45.17
CA LEU A 178 -21.64 -14.39 -44.61
C LEU A 178 -22.74 -13.98 -43.63
N THR A 179 -22.53 -12.90 -42.88
CA THR A 179 -23.46 -12.46 -41.82
C THR A 179 -24.35 -11.31 -42.25
N GLN A 180 -23.95 -10.54 -43.28
CA GLN A 180 -24.57 -9.29 -43.70
C GLN A 180 -24.82 -8.30 -42.55
N HIS A 181 -24.03 -8.40 -41.47
CA HIS A 181 -24.21 -7.58 -40.28
C HIS A 181 -23.60 -6.18 -40.50
N PRO A 182 -24.37 -5.08 -40.28
CA PRO A 182 -23.83 -3.74 -40.38
C PRO A 182 -22.76 -3.53 -39.31
N ASN A 183 -21.60 -2.99 -39.68
CA ASN A 183 -20.48 -2.74 -38.75
C ASN A 183 -20.04 -3.95 -37.90
N LEU A 184 -20.05 -5.16 -38.48
CA LEU A 184 -19.63 -6.40 -37.81
C LEU A 184 -18.36 -6.24 -36.97
N TRP A 185 -17.31 -5.64 -37.54
CA TRP A 185 -16.01 -5.52 -36.89
C TRP A 185 -15.99 -4.54 -35.72
N GLU A 186 -16.83 -3.51 -35.75
CA GLU A 186 -17.03 -2.57 -34.63
C GLU A 186 -17.75 -3.27 -33.47
N SER A 187 -18.78 -4.05 -33.78
CA SER A 187 -19.49 -4.85 -32.78
C SER A 187 -18.57 -5.90 -32.14
N LEU A 188 -17.70 -6.54 -32.93
CA LEU A 188 -16.72 -7.50 -32.42
C LEU A 188 -15.64 -6.81 -31.57
N HIS A 189 -15.15 -5.65 -32.00
CA HIS A 189 -14.22 -4.85 -31.21
C HIS A 189 -14.81 -4.49 -29.84
N SER A 190 -16.03 -3.98 -29.81
CA SER A 190 -16.75 -3.66 -28.56
C SER A 190 -16.92 -4.90 -27.68
N SER A 191 -17.32 -6.03 -28.27
CA SER A 191 -17.52 -7.29 -27.54
C SER A 191 -16.22 -7.82 -26.93
N PHE A 192 -15.12 -7.80 -27.68
CA PHE A 192 -13.82 -8.26 -27.21
C PHE A 192 -13.19 -7.31 -26.19
N SER A 193 -13.32 -6.00 -26.39
CA SER A 193 -12.82 -5.00 -25.43
C SER A 193 -13.57 -5.12 -24.10
N TRP A 194 -14.89 -5.28 -24.15
CA TRP A 194 -15.70 -5.56 -22.97
C TRP A 194 -15.30 -6.88 -22.29
N LEU A 195 -15.10 -7.95 -23.06
CA LEU A 195 -14.67 -9.25 -22.52
C LEU A 195 -13.33 -9.14 -21.78
N LEU A 196 -12.35 -8.44 -22.36
CA LEU A 196 -11.04 -8.23 -21.75
C LEU A 196 -11.15 -7.41 -20.45
N ARG A 197 -11.92 -6.30 -20.48
CA ARG A 197 -12.16 -5.48 -19.28
C ARG A 197 -12.81 -6.28 -18.16
N ALA A 198 -13.92 -6.95 -18.47
CA ALA A 198 -14.69 -7.72 -17.50
C ALA A 198 -13.92 -8.94 -16.97
N CYS A 199 -13.08 -9.58 -17.80
CA CYS A 199 -12.19 -10.65 -17.34
C CYS A 199 -11.12 -10.12 -16.39
N GLY A 200 -10.53 -8.95 -16.71
CA GLY A 200 -9.51 -8.29 -15.89
C GLY A 200 -10.03 -7.83 -14.53
N SER A 201 -11.24 -7.29 -14.46
CA SER A 201 -11.83 -6.78 -13.21
C SER A 201 -12.48 -7.86 -12.32
N ARG A 202 -12.52 -9.12 -12.76
CA ARG A 202 -13.25 -10.19 -12.08
C ARG A 202 -12.56 -10.69 -10.82
N LEU A 203 -11.23 -10.83 -10.87
CA LEU A 203 -10.42 -11.30 -9.75
C LEU A 203 -9.62 -10.12 -9.24
N THR A 204 -10.02 -9.59 -8.08
CA THR A 204 -9.32 -8.51 -7.40
C THR A 204 -8.70 -9.05 -6.12
N GLU A 205 -7.44 -8.71 -5.90
CA GLU A 205 -6.77 -9.00 -4.64
C GLU A 205 -7.11 -7.89 -3.64
N LYS A 206 -7.59 -8.28 -2.46
CA LYS A 206 -7.79 -7.36 -1.34
C LYS A 206 -6.71 -7.64 -0.30
N LEU A 207 -5.64 -6.86 -0.34
CA LEU A 207 -4.61 -6.88 0.68
C LEU A 207 -5.21 -6.31 1.97
N LEU A 208 -5.11 -7.07 3.06
CA LEU A 208 -5.49 -6.62 4.39
C LEU A 208 -4.22 -6.21 5.13
N GLU A 209 -4.04 -4.92 5.31
CA GLU A 209 -2.96 -4.38 6.13
C GLU A 209 -3.28 -4.57 7.62
N GLY A 210 -2.23 -4.72 8.43
CA GLY A 210 -2.37 -4.78 9.89
C GLY A 210 -2.91 -3.47 10.45
N ALA A 211 -3.42 -3.51 11.69
CA ALA A 211 -3.85 -2.29 12.36
C ALA A 211 -2.65 -1.33 12.53
N PRO A 212 -2.81 -0.02 12.26
CA PRO A 212 -1.75 0.95 12.46
C PRO A 212 -1.33 1.01 13.94
N THR A 213 -0.07 1.34 14.18
CA THR A 213 0.46 1.55 15.54
C THR A 213 -0.16 2.80 16.17
N GLU A 214 -0.13 2.91 17.50
CA GLU A 214 -0.64 4.12 18.17
C GLU A 214 0.10 5.37 17.74
N ASP A 215 1.42 5.28 17.57
CA ASP A 215 2.22 6.41 17.14
C ASP A 215 1.76 6.89 15.74
N THR A 216 1.46 5.96 14.82
CA THR A 216 0.92 6.30 13.49
C THR A 216 -0.45 6.98 13.59
N LEU A 217 -1.36 6.44 14.41
CA LEU A 217 -2.69 7.02 14.60
C LEU A 217 -2.62 8.45 15.17
N VAL A 218 -1.79 8.66 16.19
CA VAL A 218 -1.64 9.99 16.80
C VAL A 218 -0.99 10.99 15.84
N LEU A 219 -0.04 10.55 15.01
CA LEU A 219 0.57 11.41 13.99
C LEU A 219 -0.46 11.83 12.93
N ILE A 220 -1.29 10.89 12.47
CA ILE A 220 -2.40 11.19 11.54
C ILE A 220 -3.35 12.21 12.19
N GLU A 221 -3.74 12.01 13.45
CA GLU A 221 -4.61 12.95 14.18
C GLU A 221 -4.01 14.36 14.26
N ARG A 222 -2.74 14.47 14.63
CA ARG A 222 -2.05 15.77 14.70
C ARG A 222 -1.97 16.45 13.34
N GLN A 223 -1.73 15.68 12.28
CA GLN A 223 -1.68 16.22 10.93
C GLN A 223 -3.07 16.71 10.48
N THR A 224 -4.12 15.95 10.75
CA THR A 224 -5.50 16.37 10.45
C THR A 224 -5.92 17.61 11.23
N GLU A 225 -5.58 17.71 12.52
CA GLU A 225 -5.86 18.90 13.34
C GLU A 225 -5.16 20.14 12.77
N GLN A 226 -3.91 20.01 12.31
CA GLN A 226 -3.16 21.10 11.68
C GLN A 226 -3.74 21.52 10.31
N GLU A 227 -4.22 20.56 9.52
CA GLU A 227 -4.86 20.83 8.22
C GLU A 227 -6.21 21.53 8.40
N GLU A 228 -7.01 21.10 9.39
CA GLU A 228 -8.27 21.76 9.75
C GLU A 228 -8.02 23.18 10.27
N GLU A 229 -7.04 23.37 11.16
CA GLU A 229 -6.63 24.70 11.61
C GLU A 229 -6.21 25.55 10.42
N ARG A 230 -5.38 25.07 9.49
CA ARG A 230 -4.99 25.85 8.30
C ARG A 230 -6.19 26.23 7.43
N SER A 231 -7.12 25.30 7.19
CA SER A 231 -8.31 25.54 6.37
C SER A 231 -9.25 26.58 6.98
N VAL A 232 -9.33 26.67 8.31
CA VAL A 232 -10.16 27.68 9.00
C VAL A 232 -9.59 29.09 8.83
N TRP A 233 -8.27 29.24 8.80
CA TRP A 233 -7.62 30.55 8.63
C TRP A 233 -7.62 31.02 7.17
N GLU A 234 -7.62 30.11 6.19
CA GLU A 234 -7.76 30.47 4.77
C GLU A 234 -9.18 30.97 4.41
N GLY A 235 -10.19 30.67 5.23
CA GLY A 235 -11.57 31.14 5.06
C GLY A 235 -11.88 32.49 5.71
N ALA A 236 -10.96 33.06 6.49
CA ALA A 236 -11.13 34.37 7.14
C ALA A 236 -10.34 35.43 6.35
N GLU A 237 -11.05 36.23 5.54
CA GLU A 237 -10.48 37.42 4.91
C GLU A 237 -9.95 38.38 5.98
N GLY A 238 -8.63 38.41 6.18
CA GLY A 238 -8.01 39.43 7.03
C GLY A 238 -6.69 39.02 7.68
N GLY A 239 -5.59 39.20 6.93
CA GLY A 239 -4.33 39.73 7.45
C GLY A 239 -3.63 39.03 8.63
N GLY A 240 -2.60 38.25 8.30
CA GLY A 240 -1.27 38.44 8.91
C GLY A 240 -1.06 37.97 10.35
N SER A 241 -0.95 36.65 10.53
CA SER A 241 0.08 36.07 11.41
C SER A 241 0.21 34.58 11.08
N THR A 242 1.36 34.18 10.54
CA THR A 242 1.74 32.76 10.44
C THR A 242 1.57 32.10 11.81
N PRO A 243 0.86 30.96 11.90
CA PRO A 243 0.84 30.18 13.14
C PRO A 243 2.28 29.85 13.54
N PRO A 244 2.61 29.78 14.84
CA PRO A 244 3.90 29.26 15.26
C PRO A 244 3.99 27.81 14.77
N GLN A 245 4.72 27.60 13.68
CA GLN A 245 5.06 26.26 13.21
C GLN A 245 5.83 25.58 14.35
N PHE A 246 5.20 24.58 14.98
CA PHE A 246 5.91 23.56 15.76
C PHE A 246 6.71 22.70 14.77
N ASP A 247 7.73 23.31 14.18
CA ASP A 247 8.56 22.73 13.13
C ASP A 247 9.64 21.89 13.81
N ASP A 248 9.31 20.62 14.10
CA ASP A 248 10.23 19.61 14.64
C ASP A 248 11.44 19.36 13.71
N SER A 249 11.38 19.87 12.47
CA SER A 249 12.37 19.68 11.42
C SER A 249 13.40 20.81 11.29
N ARG A 250 13.23 21.98 11.93
CA ARG A 250 14.19 23.10 11.81
C ARG A 250 15.48 22.93 12.61
N GLY A 251 15.55 21.97 13.54
CA GLY A 251 16.72 21.75 14.38
C GLY A 251 17.82 20.87 13.76
N ASP A 252 17.51 20.09 12.72
CA ASP A 252 18.44 19.08 12.20
C ASP A 252 19.54 19.66 11.29
N ASP A 253 19.32 20.83 10.68
CA ASP A 253 20.28 21.45 9.75
C ASP A 253 21.24 22.48 10.40
N LEU A 254 21.04 22.83 11.67
CA LEU A 254 21.93 23.79 12.37
C LEU A 254 23.25 23.12 12.78
N PRO A 255 24.42 23.69 12.44
CA PRO A 255 25.72 23.17 12.87
C PRO A 255 25.91 23.37 14.39
N GLY A 256 26.38 22.33 15.07
CA GLY A 256 26.66 22.36 16.51
C GLY A 256 26.76 20.98 17.16
N PRO A 257 27.16 20.91 18.44
CA PRO A 257 27.26 19.66 19.18
C PRO A 257 25.87 19.02 19.38
N LYS A 258 25.70 17.77 18.92
CA LYS A 258 24.43 17.03 18.96
C LYS A 258 24.59 15.63 19.55
N PHE A 259 23.61 15.21 20.34
CA PHE A 259 23.51 13.81 20.75
C PHE A 259 23.14 12.92 19.56
N LYS A 260 23.91 11.86 19.35
CA LYS A 260 23.80 10.95 18.20
C LYS A 260 22.92 9.74 18.48
N SER A 261 22.85 9.31 19.75
CA SER A 261 22.05 8.17 20.18
C SER A 261 21.76 8.23 21.67
N LEU A 262 20.79 7.44 22.14
CA LEU A 262 20.55 7.22 23.58
C LEU A 262 21.79 6.64 24.28
N ARG A 263 22.59 5.81 23.58
CA ARG A 263 23.86 5.30 24.13
C ARG A 263 24.87 6.42 24.33
N HIS A 264 24.98 7.34 23.37
CA HIS A 264 25.83 8.52 23.50
C HIS A 264 25.37 9.42 24.66
N LEU A 265 24.06 9.65 24.80
CA LEU A 265 23.52 10.41 25.94
C LEU A 265 23.84 9.75 27.29
N ARG A 266 23.75 8.42 27.39
CA ARG A 266 24.15 7.67 28.59
C ARG A 266 25.65 7.75 28.87
N GLN A 267 26.50 7.70 27.84
CA GLN A 267 27.95 7.85 28.00
C GLN A 267 28.33 9.25 28.50
N VAL A 268 27.62 10.29 28.05
CA VAL A 268 27.89 11.67 28.43
C VAL A 268 27.43 11.98 29.86
N LEU A 269 26.22 11.54 30.23
CA LEU A 269 25.64 11.84 31.54
C LEU A 269 26.16 10.93 32.65
N GLY A 270 26.59 9.71 32.32
CA GLY A 270 26.84 8.66 33.31
C GLY A 270 25.62 7.74 33.50
N ALA A 271 25.87 6.52 33.97
CA ALA A 271 24.82 5.49 34.07
C ALA A 271 23.75 5.86 35.12
N THR A 272 24.17 6.38 36.26
CA THR A 272 23.32 6.75 37.39
C THR A 272 22.42 7.94 37.07
N GLU A 273 23.02 9.01 36.56
CA GLU A 273 22.35 10.25 36.17
C GLU A 273 21.38 10.00 35.00
N PHE A 274 21.81 9.22 34.00
CA PHE A 274 20.94 8.84 32.89
C PHE A 274 19.75 8.00 33.35
N ARG A 275 19.95 7.04 34.27
CA ARG A 275 18.86 6.21 34.80
C ARG A 275 17.81 7.07 35.52
N GLN A 276 18.25 8.02 36.34
CA GLN A 276 17.35 8.96 37.01
C GLN A 276 16.57 9.82 36.00
N LEU A 277 17.26 10.40 35.02
CA LEU A 277 16.63 11.18 33.94
C LEU A 277 15.60 10.35 33.15
N ALA A 278 15.99 9.15 32.71
CA ALA A 278 15.12 8.25 31.94
C ALA A 278 13.89 7.80 32.74
N TRP A 279 14.04 7.61 34.06
CA TRP A 279 12.92 7.32 34.94
C TRP A 279 11.90 8.48 34.96
N HIS A 280 12.36 9.72 35.15
CA HIS A 280 11.46 10.90 35.12
C HIS A 280 10.76 11.04 33.75
N VAL A 281 11.48 10.80 32.65
CA VAL A 281 10.91 10.80 31.30
C VAL A 281 9.78 9.77 31.19
N LEU A 282 10.04 8.51 31.57
CA LEU A 282 9.07 7.42 31.45
C LEU A 282 7.83 7.61 32.32
N MET A 283 7.97 8.26 33.48
CA MET A 283 6.87 8.58 34.39
C MET A 283 6.06 9.81 33.96
N GLY A 284 6.53 10.56 32.96
CA GLY A 284 5.84 11.76 32.49
C GLY A 284 6.03 13.00 33.37
N ASN A 285 7.06 12.96 34.23
CA ASN A 285 7.46 14.09 35.03
C ASN A 285 8.02 15.22 34.15
N GLN A 286 8.12 16.43 34.70
CA GLN A 286 8.66 17.56 33.96
C GLN A 286 10.19 17.45 33.86
N VAL A 287 10.70 17.44 32.63
CA VAL A 287 12.12 17.40 32.30
C VAL A 287 12.54 18.78 31.83
N ILE A 288 13.33 19.46 32.65
CA ILE A 288 13.81 20.80 32.38
C ILE A 288 15.28 20.72 31.97
N TRP A 289 15.61 21.23 30.79
CA TRP A 289 16.98 21.37 30.31
C TRP A 289 17.35 22.84 30.25
N ARG A 290 18.31 23.26 31.07
CA ARG A 290 18.78 24.65 31.12
C ARG A 290 20.18 24.74 30.53
N GLY A 291 20.36 25.59 29.53
CA GLY A 291 21.67 25.74 28.87
C GLY A 291 21.67 26.82 27.80
N ALA A 292 22.87 27.32 27.47
CA ALA A 292 23.02 28.42 26.50
C ALA A 292 22.84 27.97 25.04
N ASN A 293 23.03 26.68 24.75
CA ASN A 293 23.01 26.15 23.38
C ASN A 293 21.68 25.45 23.06
N PRO A 294 20.80 26.06 22.24
CA PRO A 294 19.50 25.48 21.89
C PRO A 294 19.62 24.23 21.01
N VAL A 295 20.67 24.10 20.20
CA VAL A 295 20.88 22.93 19.32
C VAL A 295 21.14 21.67 20.15
N LEU A 296 21.94 21.82 21.21
CA LEU A 296 22.22 20.73 22.14
C LEU A 296 20.94 20.26 22.84
N ILE A 297 20.14 21.20 23.36
CA ILE A 297 18.86 20.91 24.02
C ILE A 297 17.88 20.21 23.05
N HIS A 298 17.77 20.70 21.82
CA HIS A 298 16.94 20.08 20.79
C HIS A 298 17.35 18.63 20.53
N SER A 299 18.65 18.37 20.33
CA SER A 299 19.16 17.02 20.08
C SER A 299 18.90 16.08 21.26
N ALA A 300 18.99 16.56 22.50
CA ALA A 300 18.70 15.78 23.69
C ALA A 300 17.21 15.41 23.80
N PHE A 301 16.33 16.37 23.55
CA PHE A 301 14.90 16.09 23.51
C PHE A 301 14.53 15.11 22.41
N SER A 302 15.14 15.20 21.22
CA SER A 302 14.94 14.20 20.17
C SER A 302 15.27 12.78 20.66
N MET A 303 16.39 12.60 21.36
CA MET A 303 16.77 11.30 21.95
C MET A 303 15.79 10.86 23.04
N LEU A 304 15.43 11.74 23.99
CA LEU A 304 14.57 11.40 25.11
C LEU A 304 13.11 11.14 24.68
N LYS A 305 12.62 11.84 23.66
CA LYS A 305 11.30 11.62 23.08
C LYS A 305 11.13 10.21 22.52
N ALA A 306 12.21 9.61 22.00
CA ALA A 306 12.19 8.24 21.49
C ALA A 306 11.78 7.21 22.57
N LEU A 307 11.94 7.53 23.86
CA LEU A 307 11.54 6.68 24.98
C LEU A 307 10.02 6.65 25.22
N LEU A 308 9.28 7.63 24.69
CA LEU A 308 7.86 7.81 24.95
C LEU A 308 7.01 7.56 23.69
N PRO A 309 5.76 7.13 23.86
CA PRO A 309 4.75 7.22 22.80
C PRO A 309 4.58 8.67 22.37
N VAL A 310 4.37 8.93 21.07
CA VAL A 310 4.33 10.30 20.54
C VAL A 310 3.19 11.13 21.15
N GLY A 311 2.08 10.49 21.54
CA GLY A 311 0.95 11.12 22.22
C GLY A 311 1.24 11.56 23.67
N CYS A 312 2.28 11.02 24.31
CA CYS A 312 2.69 11.41 25.67
C CYS A 312 3.62 12.63 25.69
N VAL A 313 4.10 13.08 24.53
CA VAL A 313 5.12 14.13 24.41
C VAL A 313 4.48 15.49 24.15
N ARG A 314 4.85 16.48 24.97
CA ARG A 314 4.54 17.91 24.85
C ARG A 314 5.80 18.71 25.12
N SER A 315 6.47 19.18 24.07
CA SER A 315 7.79 19.80 24.17
C SER A 315 7.77 21.29 23.84
N VAL A 316 8.43 22.08 24.69
CA VAL A 316 8.86 23.46 24.40
C VAL A 316 10.37 23.45 24.32
N TYR A 317 10.91 23.65 23.12
CA TYR A 317 12.33 23.44 22.83
C TYR A 317 13.26 24.45 23.48
N TYR A 318 12.87 25.72 23.51
CA TYR A 318 13.67 26.77 24.12
C TYR A 318 12.76 27.96 24.48
N SER A 319 12.69 28.29 25.76
CA SER A 319 11.87 29.37 26.29
C SER A 319 12.70 30.31 27.15
N SER A 320 12.39 31.60 27.09
CA SER A 320 12.96 32.62 27.97
C SER A 320 12.18 32.78 29.29
N LYS A 321 11.17 31.93 29.52
CA LYS A 321 10.33 31.92 30.72
C LYS A 321 10.04 30.47 31.13
N TYR A 322 9.93 30.24 32.43
CA TYR A 322 9.47 28.96 32.94
C TYR A 322 8.02 28.70 32.51
N GLU A 323 7.75 27.47 32.09
CA GLU A 323 6.43 26.98 31.70
C GLU A 323 6.03 25.81 32.59
N GLU A 324 4.75 25.75 32.96
CA GLU A 324 4.25 24.75 33.91
C GLU A 324 4.06 23.37 33.28
N ALA A 325 4.07 22.32 34.11
CA ALA A 325 3.95 20.92 33.70
C ALA A 325 2.68 20.57 32.91
N TYR A 326 1.60 21.37 33.04
CA TYR A 326 0.38 21.17 32.25
C TYR A 326 0.54 21.60 30.78
N ARG A 327 1.50 22.48 30.46
CA ARG A 327 1.78 22.92 29.09
C ARG A 327 2.78 22.00 28.40
N CYS A 328 3.85 21.63 29.10
CA CYS A 328 4.92 20.80 28.53
C CYS A 328 5.52 19.87 29.58
N ASN A 329 5.85 18.64 29.15
CA ASN A 329 6.69 17.74 29.94
C ASN A 329 8.18 17.89 29.59
N PHE A 330 8.53 18.35 28.39
CA PHE A 330 9.90 18.74 28.05
C PHE A 330 10.00 20.25 27.92
N LEU A 331 10.90 20.87 28.68
CA LEU A 331 11.08 22.31 28.72
C LEU A 331 12.56 22.69 28.61
N GLY A 332 12.93 23.34 27.50
CA GLY A 332 14.25 23.96 27.34
C GLY A 332 14.24 25.40 27.84
N LEU A 333 15.23 25.79 28.65
CA LEU A 333 15.35 27.13 29.23
C LEU A 333 16.70 27.78 28.96
N SER A 334 16.67 29.10 28.81
CA SER A 334 17.87 29.94 28.86
C SER A 334 18.52 29.89 30.25
N PRO A 335 19.86 30.01 30.38
CA PRO A 335 20.57 29.94 31.66
C PRO A 335 20.07 30.95 32.71
N ASP A 336 19.63 32.12 32.27
CA ASP A 336 19.22 33.23 33.14
C ASP A 336 17.81 33.07 33.75
N VAL A 337 17.06 32.03 33.36
CA VAL A 337 15.67 31.86 33.80
C VAL A 337 15.62 31.30 35.22
N PRO A 338 15.01 32.01 36.19
CA PRO A 338 14.83 31.48 37.54
C PRO A 338 13.73 30.43 37.54
N ILE A 339 14.01 29.27 38.14
CA ILE A 339 13.04 28.19 38.35
C ILE A 339 12.36 28.41 39.70
N PRO A 340 11.02 28.37 39.78
CA PRO A 340 10.31 28.54 41.05
C PRO A 340 10.74 27.50 42.10
N ALA A 341 10.89 27.93 43.36
CA ALA A 341 11.40 27.06 44.43
C ALA A 341 10.56 25.78 44.65
N HIS A 342 9.23 25.88 44.49
CA HIS A 342 8.32 24.74 44.62
C HIS A 342 8.51 23.67 43.54
N VAL A 343 9.08 24.04 42.39
CA VAL A 343 9.41 23.12 41.29
C VAL A 343 10.76 22.46 41.56
N SER A 344 11.75 23.24 41.98
CA SER A 344 13.08 22.73 42.33
C SER A 344 13.07 21.73 43.50
N SER A 345 12.11 21.88 44.42
CA SER A 345 11.90 20.94 45.52
C SER A 345 10.93 19.79 45.21
N SER A 346 10.39 19.72 43.99
CA SER A 346 9.39 18.73 43.61
C SER A 346 10.01 17.39 43.21
N GLU A 347 9.41 16.29 43.67
CA GLU A 347 9.76 14.93 43.23
C GLU A 347 9.32 14.64 41.78
N PHE A 348 8.47 15.51 41.21
CA PHE A 348 7.92 15.37 39.86
C PHE A 348 8.68 16.20 38.81
N CYS A 349 9.87 16.68 39.15
CA CYS A 349 10.72 17.47 38.27
C CYS A 349 12.15 16.93 38.26
N VAL A 350 12.81 17.00 37.11
CA VAL A 350 14.25 16.82 36.96
C VAL A 350 14.84 18.00 36.19
N LEU A 351 15.90 18.58 36.73
CA LEU A 351 16.63 19.68 36.12
C LEU A 351 18.00 19.17 35.63
N VAL A 352 18.28 19.36 34.34
CA VAL A 352 19.60 19.16 33.75
C VAL A 352 20.17 20.54 33.46
N ASP A 353 21.19 20.92 34.22
CA ASP A 353 21.90 22.18 34.03
C ASP A 353 23.18 21.95 33.22
N VAL A 354 23.35 22.73 32.16
CA VAL A 354 24.47 22.64 31.24
C VAL A 354 25.35 23.87 31.39
N ALA A 355 26.51 23.67 32.02
CA ALA A 355 27.55 24.70 32.12
C ALA A 355 28.63 24.47 31.05
N ASN A 356 29.22 25.56 30.54
CA ASN A 356 30.42 25.45 29.71
C ASN A 356 31.59 25.05 30.59
N ALA A 357 32.40 24.08 30.15
CA ALA A 357 33.63 23.73 30.86
C ALA A 357 34.66 24.86 30.70
N ASP A 358 35.20 25.39 31.81
CA ASP A 358 36.23 26.43 31.78
C ASP A 358 37.51 25.89 31.12
N ARG A 359 37.88 26.43 29.95
CA ARG A 359 39.11 26.08 29.23
C ARG A 359 40.34 26.57 30.00
N GLY A 360 40.98 25.67 30.74
CA GLY A 360 42.37 25.78 31.17
C GLY A 360 43.30 24.87 30.38
N SER A 361 43.43 24.99 29.05
CA SER A 361 44.59 24.43 28.34
C SER A 361 44.74 24.99 26.92
N LEU A 362 45.96 25.44 26.62
CA LEU A 362 46.49 25.78 25.30
C LEU A 362 46.55 24.50 24.43
N TYR A 363 46.40 24.65 23.12
CA TYR A 363 46.40 23.65 22.02
C TYR A 363 45.00 23.28 21.46
N PRO A 364 44.71 23.63 20.18
CA PRO A 364 43.53 23.17 19.48
C PRO A 364 43.84 21.83 18.82
N VAL A 365 43.48 20.72 19.46
CA VAL A 365 43.36 19.45 18.75
C VAL A 365 41.97 19.43 18.12
N VAL A 366 41.96 19.36 16.80
CA VAL A 366 40.78 19.26 15.94
C VAL A 366 40.11 17.90 16.17
N CYS A 367 39.05 17.88 16.99
CA CYS A 367 37.97 16.90 16.95
C CYS A 367 36.69 17.63 17.35
N ASP A 368 35.85 17.94 16.37
CA ASP A 368 34.72 18.88 16.45
C ASP A 368 33.46 18.30 17.15
N ASP A 369 33.60 17.24 17.96
CA ASP A 369 32.45 16.39 18.32
C ASP A 369 32.38 15.90 19.78
N ASP A 370 33.38 16.19 20.63
CA ASP A 370 33.38 15.69 22.01
C ASP A 370 32.62 16.63 22.95
N ILE A 371 31.30 16.45 23.02
CA ILE A 371 30.37 17.16 23.94
C ILE A 371 30.93 17.19 25.38
N LEU A 372 31.53 16.09 25.82
CA LEU A 372 32.15 15.92 27.14
C LEU A 372 33.30 16.89 27.42
N SER A 373 33.99 17.37 26.37
CA SER A 373 35.11 18.32 26.52
C SER A 373 34.66 19.78 26.60
N LEU A 374 33.43 20.07 26.17
CA LEU A 374 32.88 21.42 26.06
C LEU A 374 31.89 21.76 27.17
N TYR A 375 31.20 20.76 27.72
CA TYR A 375 30.09 20.95 28.64
C TYR A 375 30.19 20.06 29.87
N GLN A 376 29.80 20.63 31.01
CA GLN A 376 29.54 19.91 32.24
C GLN A 376 28.04 19.81 32.47
N PHE A 377 27.55 18.60 32.74
CA PHE A 377 26.14 18.31 32.99
C PHE A 377 25.92 18.04 34.48
N CYS A 378 25.04 18.82 35.11
CA CYS A 378 24.63 18.63 36.49
C CYS A 378 23.14 18.28 36.53
N ILE A 379 22.79 17.09 37.03
CA ILE A 379 21.40 16.66 37.19
C ILE A 379 20.95 16.88 38.63
N TYR A 380 19.88 17.63 38.81
CA TYR A 380 19.23 17.87 40.10
C TYR A 380 17.83 17.27 40.09
N SER A 381 17.53 16.45 41.10
CA SER A 381 16.19 15.94 41.35
C SER A 381 16.01 15.75 42.85
N ALA A 382 14.85 16.17 43.36
CA ALA A 382 14.46 16.02 44.76
C ALA A 382 13.86 14.63 45.06
N ASN A 383 13.80 13.74 44.06
CA ASN A 383 13.22 12.41 44.23
C ASN A 383 14.11 11.54 45.12
N THR A 384 13.54 11.10 46.24
CA THR A 384 14.21 10.24 47.24
C THR A 384 13.93 8.75 47.04
N GLN A 385 13.11 8.38 46.06
CA GLN A 385 12.80 6.98 45.77
C GLN A 385 14.00 6.26 45.17
N PRO A 386 14.26 5.00 45.54
CA PRO A 386 15.36 4.23 44.98
C PRO A 386 15.10 3.96 43.49
N THR A 387 15.72 4.76 42.63
CA THR A 387 15.68 4.61 41.17
C THR A 387 16.27 3.27 40.70
N ASP A 388 16.95 2.54 41.58
CA ASP A 388 17.48 1.19 41.31
C ASP A 388 16.39 0.17 40.98
N ARG A 389 15.14 0.36 41.44
CA ARG A 389 14.00 -0.51 41.11
C ARG A 389 12.98 0.17 40.18
N GLY A 390 13.46 0.75 39.08
CA GLY A 390 12.60 1.36 38.05
C GLY A 390 11.71 0.35 37.31
N PRO A 391 10.81 0.84 36.43
CA PRO A 391 9.88 -0.02 35.70
C PRO A 391 10.63 -1.03 34.82
N ALA A 392 10.01 -2.19 34.57
CA ALA A 392 10.65 -3.26 33.81
C ALA A 392 11.06 -2.83 32.38
N LEU A 393 10.36 -1.86 31.79
CA LEU A 393 10.78 -1.19 30.55
C LEU A 393 12.18 -0.56 30.66
N LEU A 394 12.42 0.22 31.72
CA LEU A 394 13.69 0.90 31.95
C LEU A 394 14.83 -0.09 32.18
N ASN A 395 14.57 -1.16 32.93
CA ASN A 395 15.56 -2.20 33.22
C ASN A 395 16.00 -2.93 31.94
N LYS A 396 15.05 -3.29 31.07
CA LYS A 396 15.35 -3.91 29.77
C LYS A 396 16.11 -2.94 28.84
N LEU A 397 15.72 -1.67 28.83
CA LEU A 397 16.40 -0.63 28.05
C LEU A 397 17.84 -0.43 28.51
N GLU A 398 18.09 -0.35 29.82
CA GLU A 398 19.44 -0.17 30.35
C GLU A 398 20.34 -1.37 30.03
N ALA A 399 19.81 -2.59 30.11
CA ALA A 399 20.54 -3.79 29.69
C ALA A 399 20.90 -3.74 28.19
N ALA A 400 19.99 -3.27 27.33
CA ALA A 400 20.25 -3.11 25.90
C ALA A 400 21.29 -2.00 25.62
N LEU A 401 21.23 -0.88 26.35
CA LEU A 401 22.18 0.23 26.21
C LEU A 401 23.59 -0.13 26.69
N SER A 402 23.68 -0.96 27.74
CA SER A 402 24.95 -1.40 28.34
C SER A 402 25.65 -2.48 27.52
N ASN A 403 24.94 -3.17 26.63
CA ASN A 403 25.52 -4.20 25.78
C ASN A 403 26.18 -3.59 24.54
N GLU A 404 27.52 -3.52 24.55
CA GLU A 404 28.32 -2.96 23.46
C GLU A 404 28.23 -3.77 22.16
N ASN A 405 27.86 -5.05 22.23
CA ASN A 405 27.70 -5.90 21.04
C ASN A 405 26.46 -5.54 20.21
N LEU A 406 25.52 -4.79 20.77
CA LEU A 406 24.34 -4.34 20.04
C LEU A 406 24.66 -3.06 19.26
N SER A 407 24.33 -3.02 17.97
CA SER A 407 24.40 -1.78 17.19
C SER A 407 23.34 -0.78 17.66
N VAL A 408 23.54 0.50 17.32
CA VAL A 408 22.58 1.57 17.64
C VAL A 408 21.20 1.28 17.04
N ASP A 409 21.16 0.73 15.83
CA ASP A 409 19.91 0.36 15.15
C ASP A 409 19.20 -0.81 15.82
N VAL A 410 19.93 -1.80 16.34
CA VAL A 410 19.32 -2.91 17.08
C VAL A 410 18.71 -2.40 18.39
N VAL A 411 19.37 -1.47 19.06
CA VAL A 411 18.83 -0.83 20.27
C VAL A 411 17.59 0.00 19.95
N SER A 412 17.58 0.75 18.83
CA SER A 412 16.40 1.54 18.44
C SER A 412 15.20 0.66 18.10
N HIS A 413 15.41 -0.46 17.39
CA HIS A 413 14.36 -1.45 17.12
C HIS A 413 13.88 -2.13 18.40
N CYS A 414 14.79 -2.50 19.31
CA CYS A 414 14.43 -3.07 20.61
C CYS A 414 13.56 -2.10 21.42
N LEU A 415 13.92 -0.82 21.45
CA LEU A 415 13.13 0.22 22.10
C LEU A 415 11.73 0.36 21.47
N LEU A 416 11.63 0.30 20.13
CA LEU A 416 10.36 0.34 19.43
C LEU A 416 9.47 -0.85 19.83
N CYS A 417 10.00 -2.08 19.79
CA CYS A 417 9.26 -3.27 20.20
C CYS A 417 8.82 -3.20 21.68
N LEU A 418 9.69 -2.69 22.55
CA LEU A 418 9.36 -2.49 23.96
C LEU A 418 8.25 -1.45 24.13
N LYS A 419 8.33 -0.31 23.43
CA LYS A 419 7.25 0.69 23.44
C LYS A 419 5.93 0.09 22.99
N GLU A 420 5.93 -0.69 21.91
CA GLU A 420 4.72 -1.34 21.41
C GLU A 420 4.16 -2.38 22.39
N GLU A 421 5.02 -3.21 23.02
CA GLU A 421 4.63 -4.15 24.06
C GLU A 421 3.86 -3.41 25.18
N TRP A 422 4.45 -2.31 25.69
CA TRP A 422 3.87 -1.55 26.79
C TRP A 422 2.63 -0.76 26.37
N MET A 423 2.59 -0.19 25.17
CA MET A 423 1.39 0.45 24.64
C MET A 423 0.23 -0.54 24.45
N ASN A 424 0.51 -1.78 24.07
CA ASN A 424 -0.51 -2.82 23.99
C ASN A 424 -1.05 -3.17 25.39
N LYS A 425 -0.20 -3.23 26.42
CA LYS A 425 -0.65 -3.37 27.82
C LYS A 425 -1.55 -2.20 28.23
N VAL A 426 -1.20 -0.97 27.85
CA VAL A 426 -2.00 0.23 28.10
C VAL A 426 -3.37 0.15 27.42
N LYS A 427 -3.44 -0.30 26.16
CA LYS A 427 -4.72 -0.51 25.44
C LYS A 427 -5.63 -1.49 26.16
N VAL A 428 -5.07 -2.63 26.57
CA VAL A 428 -5.81 -3.66 27.32
C VAL A 428 -6.33 -3.09 28.65
N LEU A 429 -5.47 -2.38 29.38
CA LEU A 429 -5.84 -1.75 30.64
C LEU A 429 -6.92 -0.67 30.44
N PHE A 430 -6.81 0.15 29.40
CA PHE A 430 -7.80 1.19 29.09
C PHE A 430 -9.17 0.58 28.78
N LYS A 431 -9.22 -0.46 27.92
CA LYS A 431 -10.45 -1.20 27.65
C LYS A 431 -11.10 -1.70 28.93
N PHE A 432 -10.33 -2.39 29.76
CA PHE A 432 -10.85 -3.09 30.92
C PHE A 432 -11.25 -2.14 32.06
N SER A 433 -10.47 -1.08 32.27
CA SER A 433 -10.69 -0.12 33.38
C SER A 433 -11.68 0.99 33.03
N LYS A 434 -11.64 1.53 31.80
CA LYS A 434 -12.43 2.72 31.41
C LYS A 434 -13.66 2.40 30.58
N VAL A 435 -13.62 1.33 29.78
CA VAL A 435 -14.73 1.00 28.87
C VAL A 435 -15.66 -0.01 29.51
N ASP A 436 -15.12 -1.12 30.01
CA ASP A 436 -15.91 -2.18 30.64
C ASP A 436 -16.33 -1.82 32.09
N GLY A 437 -15.70 -0.81 32.72
CA GLY A 437 -16.06 -0.32 34.05
C GLY A 437 -15.89 -1.35 35.19
N ARG A 438 -15.00 -2.33 35.02
CA ARG A 438 -14.85 -3.46 35.96
C ARG A 438 -14.27 -3.03 37.30
N GLY A 439 -14.56 -3.83 38.33
CA GLY A 439 -14.11 -3.57 39.71
C GLY A 439 -12.59 -3.52 39.86
N ARG A 440 -12.12 -2.98 40.99
CA ARG A 440 -10.68 -2.86 41.31
C ARG A 440 -9.98 -4.23 41.33
N GLU A 441 -10.65 -5.27 41.80
CA GLU A 441 -10.11 -6.62 41.87
C GLU A 441 -9.80 -7.19 40.49
N ASP A 442 -10.72 -7.04 39.53
CA ASP A 442 -10.48 -7.54 38.19
C ASP A 442 -9.40 -6.72 37.47
N THR A 443 -9.33 -5.41 37.71
CA THR A 443 -8.24 -4.57 37.20
C THR A 443 -6.89 -5.05 37.75
N GLN A 444 -6.83 -5.43 39.03
CA GLN A 444 -5.61 -5.95 39.64
C GLN A 444 -5.22 -7.33 39.06
N LYS A 445 -6.20 -8.21 38.79
CA LYS A 445 -5.95 -9.48 38.08
C LYS A 445 -5.39 -9.25 36.68
N VAL A 446 -5.93 -8.29 35.92
CA VAL A 446 -5.41 -7.94 34.60
C VAL A 446 -3.99 -7.41 34.69
N LEU A 447 -3.70 -6.50 35.63
CA LEU A 447 -2.34 -6.00 35.83
C LEU A 447 -1.37 -7.13 36.19
N ALA A 448 -1.80 -8.13 36.97
CA ALA A 448 -1.01 -9.33 37.24
C ALA A 448 -0.75 -10.17 35.99
N LEU A 449 -1.77 -10.40 35.16
CA LEU A 449 -1.64 -11.12 33.89
C LEU A 449 -0.72 -10.40 32.89
N LEU A 450 -0.71 -9.07 32.90
CA LEU A 450 0.17 -8.26 32.04
C LEU A 450 1.63 -8.21 32.55
N GLY A 451 1.93 -8.86 33.68
CA GLY A 451 3.23 -8.82 34.33
C GLY A 451 3.59 -7.42 34.83
N ALA A 452 2.58 -6.67 35.29
CA ALA A 452 2.73 -5.32 35.82
C ALA A 452 2.51 -5.25 37.35
N THR A 453 2.25 -6.39 38.00
CA THR A 453 2.17 -6.47 39.47
C THR A 453 3.09 -7.56 40.00
N GLY A 454 4.02 -7.14 40.85
CA GLY A 454 4.92 -7.96 41.65
C GLY A 454 5.47 -7.11 42.81
N PRO A 455 6.13 -7.73 43.80
CA PRO A 455 6.77 -6.98 44.88
C PRO A 455 7.86 -6.07 44.31
N GLY A 456 7.66 -4.74 44.42
CA GLY A 456 8.57 -3.73 43.87
C GLY A 456 8.23 -3.21 42.47
N GLU A 457 7.05 -3.54 41.92
CA GLU A 457 6.62 -3.12 40.57
C GLU A 457 5.60 -1.97 40.54
N GLU A 458 5.54 -1.15 41.59
CA GLU A 458 4.62 0.00 41.64
C GLU A 458 4.80 0.96 40.45
N ASP A 459 6.04 1.08 40.00
CA ASP A 459 6.44 1.90 38.86
C ASP A 459 5.84 1.40 37.54
N ASN A 460 5.63 0.10 37.38
CA ASN A 460 4.96 -0.44 36.19
C ASN A 460 3.52 0.08 36.10
N VAL A 461 2.81 0.10 37.23
CA VAL A 461 1.42 0.59 37.29
C VAL A 461 1.37 2.11 37.08
N ARG A 462 2.32 2.88 37.64
CA ARG A 462 2.42 4.33 37.42
C ARG A 462 2.68 4.65 35.94
N LEU A 463 3.62 3.94 35.31
CA LEU A 463 3.92 4.08 33.89
C LEU A 463 2.70 3.79 33.02
N LEU A 464 2.00 2.68 33.26
CA LEU A 464 0.79 2.33 32.49
C LEU A 464 -0.30 3.41 32.61
N LYS A 465 -0.49 3.99 33.80
CA LYS A 465 -1.45 5.08 34.02
C LYS A 465 -1.07 6.35 33.27
N PHE A 466 0.22 6.72 33.28
CA PHE A 466 0.70 7.88 32.53
C PHE A 466 0.55 7.65 31.01
N TRP A 467 1.00 6.50 30.50
CA TRP A 467 0.96 6.19 29.05
C TRP A 467 -0.47 6.09 28.50
N MET A 468 -1.46 5.81 29.35
CA MET A 468 -2.89 5.88 28.98
C MET A 468 -3.31 7.26 28.46
N THR A 469 -2.62 8.32 28.87
CA THR A 469 -2.87 9.67 28.36
C THR A 469 -2.53 9.81 26.88
N GLY A 470 -1.48 9.11 26.40
CA GLY A 470 -1.00 9.18 25.02
C GLY A 470 -1.73 8.29 24.00
N LEU A 471 -2.76 7.56 24.42
CA LEU A 471 -3.65 6.83 23.49
C LEU A 471 -4.41 7.80 22.57
N SER A 472 -4.54 7.42 21.29
CA SER A 472 -5.22 8.20 20.25
C SER A 472 -6.67 8.56 20.62
N LYS A 473 -7.13 9.76 20.21
CA LYS A 473 -8.52 10.20 20.43
C LYS A 473 -9.50 9.34 19.65
N THR A 474 -9.16 9.01 18.40
CA THR A 474 -9.92 8.14 17.50
C THR A 474 -10.07 6.75 18.10
N TYR A 475 -8.96 6.16 18.59
CA TYR A 475 -8.98 4.87 19.25
C TYR A 475 -9.89 4.86 20.50
N LYS A 476 -9.73 5.87 21.37
CA LYS A 476 -10.57 6.02 22.58
C LYS A 476 -12.05 6.14 22.22
N SER A 477 -12.38 7.00 21.24
CA SER A 477 -13.75 7.23 20.80
C SER A 477 -14.37 5.95 20.24
N HIS A 478 -13.68 5.29 19.31
CA HIS A 478 -14.12 4.04 18.70
C HIS A 478 -14.42 2.96 19.74
N LEU A 479 -13.55 2.80 20.74
CA LEU A 479 -13.73 1.79 21.77
C LEU A 479 -14.91 2.10 22.70
N MET A 480 -15.12 3.38 23.04
CA MET A 480 -16.26 3.83 23.84
C MET A 480 -17.59 3.69 23.09
N THR A 481 -17.61 3.93 21.78
CA THR A 481 -18.81 3.78 20.94
C THR A 481 -19.14 2.31 20.68
N ALA A 482 -18.14 1.46 20.47
CA ALA A 482 -18.35 0.05 20.17
C ALA A 482 -19.06 -0.70 21.30
N VAL A 483 -18.77 -0.36 22.56
CA VAL A 483 -19.43 -1.00 23.72
C VAL A 483 -20.82 -0.42 23.97
N ARG A 484 -21.02 0.91 23.79
CA ARG A 484 -22.34 1.54 23.95
C ARG A 484 -23.33 1.19 22.83
N GLY A 485 -22.85 0.83 21.65
CA GLY A 485 -23.68 0.37 20.54
C GLY A 485 -24.25 -1.04 20.70
N GLY A 486 -23.69 -1.85 21.61
CA GLY A 486 -24.10 -3.25 21.84
C GLY A 486 -25.35 -3.43 22.73
N GLU A 487 -25.81 -2.38 23.42
CA GLU A 487 -26.93 -2.49 24.38
C GLU A 487 -28.31 -2.07 23.83
N ARG A 488 -28.51 -1.99 22.50
CA ARG A 488 -29.82 -1.65 21.92
C ARG A 488 -30.28 -2.60 20.82
N THR A 489 -30.64 -3.82 21.23
CA THR A 489 -31.82 -4.51 20.70
C THR A 489 -32.46 -5.32 21.83
N PRO A 490 -33.50 -4.81 22.52
CA PRO A 490 -34.41 -5.71 23.20
C PRO A 490 -35.14 -6.49 22.10
N SER A 491 -34.94 -7.80 22.08
CA SER A 491 -35.78 -8.71 21.30
C SER A 491 -37.24 -8.48 21.68
N VAL A 492 -38.04 -8.01 20.72
CA VAL A 492 -39.50 -8.13 20.72
C VAL A 492 -39.86 -9.37 19.91
#